data_AF-A0A1E8Q0Q7-F1
#
_entry.id   AF-A0A1E8Q0Q7-F1
#
_cell.length_a   1.000
_cell.length_b   1.000
_cell.length_c   1.000
_cell.angle_alpha   90.00
_cell.angle_beta   90.00
_cell.angle_gamma   90.00
#
_symmetry.space_group_name_H-M   'P 1'
#
loop_
_entity.id
_entity.type
_entity.pdbx_description
1 polymer ?
#
loop_
_entity_poly.entity_id
_entity_poly.type
_entity_poly.pdbx_seq_one_letter_code
_entity_poly.pdbx_strand_id
1 'polypeptide(L)'
;MMQRFFADIEAARANSPKPLDIVRSSFPFDVQPDHQADAFHYALHEHGDFIATGGRDWPEDRRRGLRSFYAMLGQESLVITYDPRQGWGHEQRQRADGDLIVRIEDPTHEQELIWAFPPDELTP
;
A
#
# COMPACT_ATOMS: atom_id res chain seq x y z
N MET A 1 -14.36 -2.69 12.20
CA MET A 1 -13.34 -3.76 12.06
C MET A 1 -11.93 -3.16 11.97
N MET A 2 -11.70 -2.12 11.16
CA MET A 2 -10.41 -1.39 11.15
C MET A 2 -10.02 -0.67 12.46
N GLN A 3 -10.99 -0.21 13.25
CA GLN A 3 -10.66 0.45 14.52
C GLN A 3 -9.88 -0.43 15.49
N ARG A 4 -10.01 -1.76 15.40
CA ARG A 4 -9.23 -2.70 16.21
C ARG A 4 -7.77 -2.75 15.74
N PHE A 5 -7.53 -2.79 14.43
CA PHE A 5 -6.19 -2.76 13.85
C PHE A 5 -5.44 -1.46 14.20
N PHE A 6 -6.10 -0.30 14.05
CA PHE A 6 -5.54 0.98 14.47
C PHE A 6 -5.36 1.08 16.00
N ALA A 7 -6.29 0.53 16.81
CA ALA A 7 -6.15 0.48 18.26
C ALA A 7 -5.03 -0.48 18.73
N ASP A 8 -4.82 -1.59 18.04
CA ASP A 8 -3.74 -2.53 18.32
C ASP A 8 -2.36 -1.92 17.95
N ILE A 9 -2.30 -1.12 16.87
CA ILE A 9 -1.16 -0.28 16.51
C ILE A 9 -0.89 0.82 17.57
N GLU A 10 -1.93 1.46 18.12
CA GLU A 10 -1.75 2.47 19.15
C GLU A 10 -1.40 1.87 20.53
N ALA A 11 -1.94 0.70 20.87
CA ALA A 11 -1.66 -0.03 22.11
C ALA A 11 -0.24 -0.63 22.14
N ALA A 12 0.35 -0.90 20.97
CA ALA A 12 1.71 -1.41 20.77
C ALA A 12 2.85 -0.49 21.28
N ARG A 13 2.55 0.77 21.62
CA ARG A 13 3.52 1.84 21.93
C ARG A 13 4.48 1.60 23.11
N ALA A 14 4.37 0.51 23.87
CA ALA A 14 5.28 0.22 24.97
C ALA A 14 6.33 -0.86 24.68
N ASN A 15 6.08 -1.84 23.80
CA ASN A 15 7.01 -2.98 23.54
C ASN A 15 6.74 -3.78 22.23
N SER A 16 5.92 -3.29 21.30
CA SER A 16 5.57 -3.99 20.06
C SER A 16 6.20 -3.32 18.82
N PRO A 17 6.36 -4.04 17.69
CA PRO A 17 6.92 -3.47 16.45
C PRO A 17 6.14 -2.23 16.02
N LYS A 18 6.85 -1.22 15.50
CA LYS A 18 6.20 0.02 15.08
C LYS A 18 5.29 -0.27 13.88
N PRO A 19 4.15 0.42 13.72
CA PRO A 19 3.28 0.22 12.56
C PRO A 19 4.00 0.28 11.20
N LEU A 20 5.01 1.14 11.07
CA LEU A 20 5.84 1.19 9.86
C LEU A 20 6.65 -0.10 9.62
N ASP A 21 7.16 -0.72 10.69
CA ASP A 21 7.93 -1.96 10.58
C ASP A 21 7.03 -3.11 10.12
N ILE A 22 5.81 -3.16 10.66
CA ILE A 22 4.76 -4.13 10.28
C ILE A 22 4.48 -4.01 8.78
N VAL A 23 4.08 -2.83 8.31
CA VAL A 23 3.75 -2.57 6.90
C VAL A 23 4.92 -2.85 5.96
N ARG A 24 6.15 -2.49 6.36
CA ARG A 24 7.33 -2.74 5.51
C ARG A 24 7.67 -4.22 5.45
N SER A 25 7.44 -4.96 6.54
CA SER A 25 7.61 -6.42 6.56
C SER A 25 6.54 -7.16 5.78
N SER A 26 5.35 -6.57 5.60
CA SER A 26 4.25 -7.13 4.82
C SER A 26 4.34 -6.81 3.32
N PHE A 27 5.43 -6.20 2.86
CA PHE A 27 5.59 -5.85 1.44
C PHE A 27 5.47 -7.11 0.57
N PRO A 28 4.68 -7.09 -0.52
CA PRO A 28 4.22 -8.32 -1.16
C PRO A 28 5.27 -9.03 -2.01
N PHE A 29 6.40 -8.37 -2.32
CA PHE A 29 7.38 -8.88 -3.27
C PHE A 29 8.82 -8.76 -2.76
N ASP A 30 9.66 -9.70 -3.17
CA ASP A 30 11.11 -9.56 -3.12
C ASP A 30 11.59 -8.84 -4.39
N VAL A 31 11.82 -7.53 -4.28
CA VAL A 31 12.04 -6.64 -5.43
C VAL A 31 13.52 -6.62 -5.81
N GLN A 32 13.81 -7.00 -7.06
CA GLN A 32 15.15 -6.94 -7.64
C GLN A 32 15.76 -5.53 -7.51
N PRO A 33 17.06 -5.40 -7.19
CA PRO A 33 17.69 -4.11 -6.88
C PRO A 33 17.55 -3.04 -7.96
N ASP A 34 17.57 -3.42 -9.23
CA ASP A 34 17.39 -2.54 -10.40
C ASP A 34 15.95 -2.04 -10.56
N HIS A 35 14.97 -2.74 -10.00
CA HIS A 35 13.56 -2.35 -10.01
C HIS A 35 13.16 -1.52 -8.77
N GLN A 36 14.04 -1.33 -7.79
CA GLN A 36 13.73 -0.58 -6.56
C GLN A 36 13.67 0.94 -6.77
N ALA A 37 14.25 1.46 -7.86
CA ALA A 37 14.18 2.88 -8.22
C ALA A 37 12.90 3.26 -8.98
N ASP A 38 12.02 2.29 -9.24
CA ASP A 38 10.79 2.49 -10.00
C ASP A 38 9.74 3.32 -9.23
N ALA A 39 8.94 4.09 -9.97
CA ALA A 39 7.90 4.93 -9.39
C ALA A 39 6.80 4.11 -8.68
N PHE A 40 6.45 2.92 -9.17
CA PHE A 40 5.45 2.06 -8.52
C PHE A 40 5.97 1.45 -7.22
N HIS A 41 7.25 1.08 -7.16
CA HIS A 41 7.87 0.66 -5.90
C HIS A 41 7.78 1.77 -4.85
N TYR A 42 8.13 3.00 -5.24
CA TYR A 42 8.03 4.16 -4.37
C TYR A 42 6.58 4.42 -3.93
N ALA A 43 5.62 4.41 -4.86
CA ALA A 43 4.20 4.65 -4.57
C ALA A 43 3.59 3.59 -3.62
N LEU A 44 4.01 2.33 -3.71
CA LEU A 44 3.59 1.30 -2.76
C LEU A 44 4.17 1.53 -1.37
N HIS A 45 5.44 1.92 -1.26
CA HIS A 45 6.00 2.31 0.04
C HIS A 45 5.29 3.52 0.65
N GLU A 46 4.95 4.51 -0.16
CA GLU A 46 4.15 5.66 0.23
C GLU A 46 2.77 5.22 0.74
N HIS A 47 2.05 4.40 -0.03
CA HIS A 47 0.78 3.86 0.42
C HIS A 47 0.89 3.12 1.75
N GLY A 48 1.88 2.24 1.90
CA GLY A 48 2.11 1.53 3.15
C GLY A 48 2.36 2.49 4.32
N ASP A 49 3.33 3.40 4.19
CA ASP A 49 3.62 4.39 5.23
C ASP A 49 2.38 5.22 5.58
N PHE A 50 1.54 5.54 4.59
CA PHE A 50 0.27 6.22 4.79
C PHE A 50 -0.72 5.38 5.60
N ILE A 51 -0.93 4.10 5.25
CA ILE A 51 -1.78 3.17 6.02
C ILE A 51 -1.29 3.06 7.48
N ALA A 52 0.03 3.02 7.68
CA ALA A 52 0.61 2.90 9.03
C ALA A 52 0.44 4.16 9.89
N THR A 53 0.35 5.35 9.28
CA THR A 53 0.44 6.64 9.98
C THR A 53 -0.78 7.53 9.83
N GLY A 54 -1.70 7.19 8.92
CA GLY A 54 -2.78 8.08 8.44
C GLY A 54 -2.26 9.34 7.76
N GLY A 55 -1.01 9.34 7.26
CA GLY A 55 -0.38 10.53 6.68
C GLY A 55 -0.18 11.68 7.67
N ARG A 56 -0.12 11.40 8.97
CA ARG A 56 0.14 12.41 10.02
C ARG A 56 1.47 13.10 9.72
N ASP A 57 1.45 14.43 9.72
CA ASP A 57 2.61 15.29 9.44
C ASP A 57 3.23 15.14 8.03
N TRP A 58 2.54 14.48 7.09
CA TRP A 58 2.99 14.45 5.71
C TRP A 58 2.85 15.82 5.05
N PRO A 59 3.86 16.26 4.28
CA PRO A 59 3.74 17.48 3.48
C PRO A 59 2.67 17.31 2.40
N GLU A 60 2.02 18.41 2.04
CA GLU A 60 0.90 18.41 1.09
C GLU A 60 1.28 17.84 -0.28
N ASP A 61 2.51 18.07 -0.73
CA ASP A 61 2.99 17.55 -2.02
C ASP A 61 3.04 16.01 -2.04
N ARG A 62 3.40 15.40 -0.91
CA ARG A 62 3.44 13.94 -0.74
C ARG A 62 2.02 13.35 -0.75
N ARG A 63 1.09 13.99 -0.02
CA ARG A 63 -0.34 13.61 -0.03
C ARG A 63 -0.96 13.74 -1.42
N ARG A 64 -0.65 14.82 -2.13
CA ARG A 64 -1.09 15.05 -3.51
C ARG A 64 -0.58 13.95 -4.44
N GLY A 65 0.69 13.56 -4.32
CA GLY A 65 1.25 12.45 -5.08
C GLY A 65 0.49 11.15 -4.86
N LEU A 66 0.19 10.81 -3.59
CA LEU A 66 -0.55 9.61 -3.24
C LEU A 66 -2.01 9.65 -3.74
N ARG A 67 -2.68 10.79 -3.62
CA ARG A 67 -4.01 11.00 -4.22
C ARG A 67 -4.00 10.80 -5.73
N SER A 68 -3.01 11.37 -6.42
CA SER A 68 -2.88 11.21 -7.87
C SER A 68 -2.65 9.75 -8.27
N PHE A 69 -1.87 9.02 -7.49
CA PHE A 69 -1.67 7.59 -7.68
C PHE A 69 -2.97 6.81 -7.52
N TYR A 70 -3.76 7.05 -6.46
CA TYR A 70 -5.06 6.39 -6.31
C TYR A 70 -6.06 6.79 -7.40
N ALA A 71 -6.06 8.06 -7.82
CA ALA A 71 -6.93 8.52 -8.90
C ALA A 71 -6.61 7.80 -10.22
N MET A 72 -5.33 7.65 -10.57
CA MET A 72 -4.91 6.87 -11.75
C MET A 72 -5.41 5.42 -11.65
N LEU A 73 -5.21 4.74 -10.51
CA LEU A 73 -5.66 3.35 -10.34
C LEU A 73 -7.19 3.22 -10.41
N GLY A 74 -7.94 4.14 -9.80
CA GLY A 74 -9.40 4.09 -9.76
C GLY A 74 -10.05 4.47 -11.09
N GLN A 75 -9.58 5.55 -11.73
CA GLN A 75 -10.18 6.06 -12.98
C GLN A 75 -9.99 5.11 -14.15
N GLU A 76 -8.81 4.49 -14.25
CA GLU A 76 -8.47 3.57 -15.34
C GLU A 76 -8.71 2.10 -14.98
N SER A 77 -9.27 1.83 -13.78
CA SER A 77 -9.50 0.49 -13.26
C SER A 77 -8.24 -0.38 -13.31
N LEU A 78 -7.14 0.15 -12.80
CA LEU A 78 -5.81 -0.47 -12.84
C LEU A 78 -5.40 -1.07 -11.49
N VAL A 79 -4.59 -2.11 -11.57
CA VAL A 79 -3.89 -2.74 -10.44
C VAL A 79 -2.40 -2.80 -10.76
N ILE A 80 -1.55 -2.51 -9.80
CA ILE A 80 -0.10 -2.63 -9.96
C ILE A 80 0.30 -4.11 -10.01
N THR A 81 1.26 -4.44 -10.87
CA THR A 81 1.83 -5.78 -10.99
C THR A 81 3.35 -5.73 -10.89
N TYR A 82 3.94 -6.84 -10.47
CA TYR A 82 5.37 -7.01 -10.42
C TYR A 82 5.78 -8.36 -11.02
N ASP A 83 6.72 -8.32 -11.96
CA ASP A 83 7.39 -9.49 -12.51
C ASP A 83 8.89 -9.34 -12.27
N PRO A 84 9.58 -10.26 -11.56
CA PRO A 84 11.02 -10.16 -11.31
C PRO A 84 11.89 -10.04 -12.58
N ARG A 85 11.38 -10.47 -13.75
CA ARG A 85 12.09 -10.42 -15.04
C ARG A 85 11.78 -9.15 -15.84
N GLN A 86 10.61 -8.55 -15.65
CA GLN A 86 10.15 -7.40 -16.45
C GLN A 86 10.05 -6.10 -15.63
N GLY A 87 10.06 -6.20 -14.30
CA GLY A 87 9.90 -5.09 -13.39
C GLY A 87 8.44 -4.81 -13.05
N TRP A 88 8.19 -3.55 -12.72
CA TRP A 88 6.87 -3.08 -12.32
C TRP A 88 6.00 -2.76 -13.53
N GLY A 89 4.71 -2.93 -13.36
CA GLY A 89 3.72 -2.59 -14.36
C GLY A 89 2.37 -2.31 -13.73
N HIS A 90 1.38 -2.15 -14.61
CA HIS A 90 -0.01 -2.10 -14.24
C HIS A 90 -0.81 -2.90 -15.24
N GLU A 91 -1.91 -3.47 -14.77
CA GLU A 91 -2.86 -4.20 -15.59
C GLU A 91 -4.29 -3.77 -15.28
N GLN A 92 -5.22 -4.14 -16.16
CA GLN A 92 -6.64 -4.01 -15.87
C GLN A 92 -7.02 -4.87 -14.65
N ARG A 93 -7.82 -4.28 -13.77
CA ARG A 93 -8.37 -4.95 -12.60
C ARG A 93 -9.25 -6.11 -13.02
N GLN A 94 -9.08 -7.21 -12.31
CA GLN A 94 -9.94 -8.37 -12.34
C GLN A 94 -10.82 -8.36 -11.10
N ARG A 95 -11.96 -9.05 -11.16
CA ARG A 95 -12.86 -9.19 -10.01
C ARG A 95 -12.17 -9.80 -8.79
N ALA A 96 -11.17 -10.67 -9.01
CA ALA A 96 -10.40 -11.32 -7.97
C ALA A 96 -9.46 -10.35 -7.22
N ASP A 97 -9.06 -9.24 -7.84
CA ASP A 97 -8.20 -8.25 -7.18
C ASP A 97 -8.94 -7.51 -6.05
N GLY A 98 -10.28 -7.49 -6.06
CA GLY A 98 -11.08 -6.77 -5.09
C GLY A 98 -10.64 -5.30 -4.97
N ASP A 99 -10.35 -4.87 -3.75
CA ASP A 99 -9.89 -3.52 -3.44
C ASP A 99 -8.35 -3.38 -3.46
N LEU A 100 -7.60 -4.44 -3.77
CA LEU A 100 -6.14 -4.40 -3.77
C LEU A 100 -5.59 -3.40 -4.77
N ILE A 101 -4.67 -2.53 -4.37
CA ILE A 101 -3.97 -1.62 -5.28
C ILE A 101 -2.85 -2.30 -6.08
N VAL A 102 -2.44 -3.49 -5.63
CA VAL A 102 -1.38 -4.32 -6.20
C VAL A 102 -1.82 -5.78 -6.22
N ARG A 103 -1.57 -6.50 -7.32
CA ARG A 103 -2.01 -7.88 -7.49
C ARG A 103 -1.10 -8.81 -6.71
N ILE A 104 -1.70 -9.58 -5.81
CA ILE A 104 -1.04 -10.59 -4.97
C ILE A 104 -1.81 -11.90 -5.18
N GLU A 105 -1.13 -12.99 -5.51
CA GLU A 105 -1.77 -14.26 -5.87
C GLU A 105 -2.55 -14.87 -4.70
N ASP A 106 -1.90 -15.00 -3.53
CA ASP A 106 -2.49 -15.51 -2.29
C ASP A 106 -2.18 -14.55 -1.13
N PRO A 107 -2.89 -13.41 -1.04
CA PRO A 107 -2.60 -12.41 -0.01
C PRO A 107 -2.91 -12.98 1.37
N THR A 108 -2.03 -12.69 2.34
CA THR A 108 -2.36 -12.87 3.75
C THR A 108 -3.43 -11.85 4.16
N HIS A 109 -4.16 -12.14 5.24
CA HIS A 109 -5.18 -11.20 5.75
C HIS A 109 -4.60 -9.81 6.06
N GLU A 110 -3.35 -9.75 6.53
CA GLU A 110 -2.65 -8.50 6.76
C GLU A 110 -2.37 -7.74 5.46
N GLN A 111 -1.95 -8.44 4.41
CA GLN A 111 -1.75 -7.85 3.09
C GLN A 111 -3.06 -7.37 2.45
N GLU A 112 -4.18 -8.08 2.65
CA GLU A 112 -5.50 -7.61 2.20
C GLU A 112 -5.88 -6.27 2.84
N LEU A 113 -5.52 -6.06 4.10
CA LEU A 113 -5.80 -4.81 4.81
C LEU A 113 -4.84 -3.70 4.43
N ILE A 114 -3.55 -4.02 4.27
CA ILE A 114 -2.49 -3.03 4.06
C ILE A 114 -2.43 -2.57 2.60
N TRP A 115 -2.67 -3.46 1.64
CA TRP A 115 -2.47 -3.21 0.21
C TRP A 115 -3.78 -3.00 -0.56
N ALA A 116 -4.87 -2.73 0.14
CA ALA A 116 -6.14 -2.30 -0.45
C ALA A 116 -6.24 -0.77 -0.52
N PHE A 117 -7.12 -0.25 -1.37
CA PHE A 117 -7.44 1.18 -1.31
C PHE A 117 -7.81 1.58 0.13
N PRO A 118 -7.29 2.71 0.64
CA PRO A 118 -7.74 3.19 1.93
C PRO A 118 -9.24 3.51 1.84
N PRO A 119 -10.00 3.30 2.93
CA PRO A 119 -11.39 3.70 2.96
C PRO A 119 -11.52 5.22 2.83
N ASP A 120 -12.68 5.69 2.37
CA ASP A 120 -12.94 7.11 2.06
C ASP A 120 -12.56 8.07 3.19
N GLU A 121 -12.72 7.66 4.45
CA GLU A 121 -12.36 8.45 5.65
C GLU A 121 -10.85 8.70 5.79
N LEU A 122 -10.04 7.84 5.16
CA LEU A 122 -8.59 7.87 5.16
C LEU A 122 -8.04 8.29 3.78
N THR A 123 -8.85 8.69 2.80
CA THR A 123 -8.30 9.17 1.53
C THR A 123 -7.47 10.45 1.76
N PRO A 124 -6.21 10.51 1.32
CA PRO A 124 -5.26 11.57 1.67
C PRO A 124 -5.64 12.98 1.21
#